data_AF-A0A7C1KLM3-F1
#
_entry.id   AF-A0A7C1KLM3-F1
#
_cell.length_a   1.000
_cell.length_b   1.000
_cell.length_c   1.000
_cell.angle_alpha   90.00
_cell.angle_beta   90.00
_cell.angle_gamma   90.00
#
_symmetry.space_group_name_H-M   'P 1'
#
loop_
_entity.id
_entity.type
_entity.pdbx_description
1 polymer ?
#
loop_
_entity_poly.entity_id
_entity_poly.type
_entity_poly.pdbx_seq_one_letter_code
_entity_poly.pdbx_strand_id
1 'polypeptide(L)'
;MDNLNYGVIGNCKSAALISDKASIDFLCLPVFSSFTVFGKLLDNEKGGEFAIQVSPDYVIKQNYIKNTNILITHFQKGKDQFDIIDFMPRYDLGEHSNYGPPDLIRYIKHISGRPQFTINYNPKLWYAKHETYHKINKHYIKSFTKKGPYESLYLYSSIDLTEILNKEIITLDHDQFFLLSYNQKIILPNLTQINLQFERTKVYWLNWSTNTTKFPKYNEEIYRSALVLKLLTYEKTGALIAAVTTSLPETIGESRNWDYRFCWLRDASMTVSVLVTVGHG
;
A
#
# COMPACT_ATOMS: atom_id res chain seq x y z
N MET A 1 15.85 -15.26 -3.69
CA MET A 1 14.85 -14.59 -2.84
C MET A 1 14.44 -15.64 -1.85
N ASP A 2 15.04 -15.62 -0.65
CA ASP A 2 14.99 -16.78 0.23
C ASP A 2 13.76 -16.78 1.15
N ASN A 3 12.97 -15.70 1.14
CA ASN A 3 11.57 -15.65 1.61
C ASN A 3 10.86 -14.37 1.10
N LEU A 4 9.57 -14.46 0.74
CA LEU A 4 8.73 -13.32 0.33
C LEU A 4 7.93 -12.82 1.54
N ASN A 5 8.56 -12.07 2.43
CA ASN A 5 7.90 -11.47 3.60
C ASN A 5 7.30 -10.10 3.25
N TYR A 6 6.02 -10.09 2.90
CA TYR A 6 5.29 -8.88 2.54
C TYR A 6 3.98 -8.73 3.32
N GLY A 7 3.73 -7.52 3.81
CA GLY A 7 2.39 -7.06 4.19
C GLY A 7 1.62 -6.57 2.96
N VAL A 8 0.29 -6.74 2.97
CA VAL A 8 -0.63 -6.25 1.94
C VAL A 8 -1.58 -5.21 2.53
N ILE A 9 -1.71 -4.09 1.86
CA ILE A 9 -2.73 -3.07 2.17
C ILE A 9 -3.53 -2.78 0.91
N GLY A 10 -4.76 -2.30 1.05
CA GLY A 10 -5.64 -2.10 -0.10
C GLY A 10 -6.98 -1.51 0.30
N ASN A 11 -7.73 -1.03 -0.69
CA ASN A 11 -9.02 -0.37 -0.48
C ASN A 11 -10.14 -0.90 -1.38
N CYS A 12 -10.01 -2.16 -1.84
CA CYS A 12 -10.93 -2.80 -2.78
C CYS A 12 -10.92 -2.18 -4.20
N LYS A 13 -10.04 -1.23 -4.50
CA LYS A 13 -9.80 -0.76 -5.88
C LYS A 13 -8.40 -1.09 -6.35
N SER A 14 -7.43 -0.96 -5.46
CA SER A 14 -6.08 -1.46 -5.66
C SER A 14 -5.47 -1.91 -4.32
N ALA A 15 -4.24 -2.42 -4.39
CA ALA A 15 -3.46 -2.86 -3.26
C ALA A 15 -1.96 -2.65 -3.47
N ALA A 16 -1.22 -2.59 -2.37
CA ALA A 16 0.23 -2.50 -2.34
C ALA A 16 0.82 -3.66 -1.55
N LEU A 17 2.01 -4.11 -1.95
CA LEU A 17 2.84 -5.03 -1.18
C LEU A 17 4.03 -4.29 -0.58
N ILE A 18 4.17 -4.43 0.73
CA ILE A 18 5.13 -3.71 1.56
C ILE A 18 6.07 -4.73 2.21
N SER A 19 7.38 -4.62 1.98
CA SER A 19 8.35 -5.54 2.58
C SER A 19 8.41 -5.39 4.10
N ASP A 20 9.00 -6.38 4.76
CA ASP A 20 9.30 -6.34 6.21
C ASP A 20 10.23 -5.18 6.65
N LYS A 21 10.80 -4.44 5.69
CA LYS A 21 11.59 -3.21 5.89
C LYS A 21 10.82 -1.93 5.53
N ALA A 22 9.50 -2.00 5.41
CA ALA A 22 8.64 -0.90 4.98
C ALA A 22 9.01 -0.29 3.61
N SER A 23 9.41 -1.12 2.65
CA SER A 23 9.50 -0.69 1.25
C SER A 23 8.24 -1.10 0.49
N ILE A 24 7.61 -0.15 -0.21
CA ILE A 24 6.54 -0.48 -1.15
C ILE A 24 7.19 -0.97 -2.44
N ASP A 25 7.16 -2.29 -2.64
CA ASP A 25 7.85 -2.95 -3.75
C ASP A 25 6.91 -3.28 -4.91
N PHE A 26 5.60 -3.30 -4.66
CA PHE A 26 4.61 -3.53 -5.69
C PHE A 26 3.35 -2.70 -5.44
N LEU A 27 2.91 -1.96 -6.46
CA LEU A 27 1.68 -1.16 -6.43
C LEU A 27 1.24 -0.90 -7.88
N CYS A 28 -0.04 -1.08 -8.14
CA CYS A 28 -0.69 -0.61 -9.37
C CYS A 28 -1.71 0.48 -9.03
N LEU A 29 -1.83 1.52 -9.85
CA LEU A 29 -2.84 2.56 -9.67
C LEU A 29 -3.39 2.99 -11.03
N PRO A 30 -4.68 3.40 -11.13
CA PRO A 30 -5.63 3.59 -10.03
C PRO A 30 -6.37 2.32 -9.58
N VAL A 31 -6.31 1.24 -10.36
CA VAL A 31 -7.02 -0.02 -10.06
C VAL A 31 -6.08 -1.22 -10.19
N PHE A 32 -6.51 -2.40 -9.73
CA PHE A 32 -5.71 -3.62 -9.77
C PHE A 32 -5.08 -3.93 -11.14
N SER A 33 -5.88 -3.83 -12.22
CA SER A 33 -5.42 -4.13 -13.58
C SER A 33 -4.59 -3.03 -14.23
N SER A 34 -4.33 -1.92 -13.53
CA SER A 34 -3.53 -0.81 -14.06
C SER A 34 -2.04 -1.17 -14.15
N PHE A 35 -1.27 -0.33 -14.80
CA PHE A 35 0.18 -0.49 -14.86
C PHE A 35 0.84 -0.31 -13.49
N THR A 36 1.99 -0.95 -13.29
CA THR A 36 2.74 -0.78 -12.04
C THR A 36 3.24 0.65 -11.90
N VAL A 37 3.10 1.18 -10.70
CA VAL A 37 3.83 2.33 -10.18
C VAL A 37 5.16 1.88 -9.57
N PHE A 38 5.12 0.76 -8.84
CA PHE A 38 6.29 0.03 -8.32
C PHE A 38 6.14 -1.44 -8.71
N GLY A 39 7.23 -2.05 -9.16
CA GLY A 39 7.28 -3.42 -9.66
C GLY A 39 8.58 -4.12 -9.28
N LYS A 40 9.24 -3.73 -8.17
CA LYS A 40 10.50 -4.31 -7.70
C LYS A 40 10.42 -5.82 -7.49
N LEU A 41 9.23 -6.33 -7.15
CA LEU A 41 8.98 -7.78 -7.10
C LEU A 41 9.20 -8.49 -8.44
N LEU A 42 8.96 -7.82 -9.57
CA LEU A 42 9.16 -8.38 -10.91
C LEU A 42 10.61 -8.23 -11.37
N ASP A 43 11.23 -7.10 -11.05
CA ASP A 43 12.61 -6.81 -11.40
C ASP A 43 13.21 -5.89 -10.31
N ASN A 44 14.18 -6.43 -9.57
CA ASN A 44 14.79 -5.76 -8.42
C ASN A 44 15.53 -4.46 -8.79
N GLU A 45 15.96 -4.33 -10.05
CA GLU A 45 16.75 -3.18 -10.52
C GLU A 45 15.85 -2.16 -11.24
N LYS A 46 14.95 -2.63 -12.10
CA LYS A 46 14.12 -1.77 -12.96
C LYS A 46 12.77 -1.41 -12.35
N GLY A 47 12.26 -2.24 -11.45
CA GLY A 47 10.88 -2.17 -10.98
C GLY A 47 10.56 -0.97 -10.10
N GLY A 48 11.58 -0.36 -9.47
CA GLY A 48 11.40 0.81 -8.62
C GLY A 48 10.64 0.53 -7.33
N GLU A 49 10.75 1.44 -6.37
CA GLU A 49 10.21 1.27 -5.02
C GLU A 49 9.92 2.61 -4.35
N PHE A 50 9.23 2.55 -3.21
CA PHE A 50 9.18 3.63 -2.25
C PHE A 50 9.59 3.13 -0.86
N ALA A 51 10.85 3.37 -0.50
CA ALA A 51 11.46 2.87 0.73
C ALA A 51 11.84 3.99 1.71
N ILE A 52 11.74 3.71 3.00
CA ILE A 52 12.37 4.48 4.07
C ILE A 52 13.62 3.72 4.49
N GLN A 53 14.78 4.35 4.35
CA GLN A 53 16.07 3.73 4.60
C GLN A 53 16.65 4.25 5.91
N VAL A 54 16.79 3.35 6.87
CA VAL A 54 17.43 3.60 8.17
C VAL A 54 18.80 2.93 8.22
N SER A 55 19.62 3.32 9.19
CA SER A 55 20.87 2.62 9.47
C SER A 55 20.62 1.16 9.93
N PRO A 56 21.57 0.23 9.70
CA PRO A 56 21.36 -1.21 9.98
C PRO A 56 21.15 -1.59 11.45
N ASP A 57 21.39 -0.67 12.37
CA ASP A 57 21.23 -0.83 13.81
C ASP A 57 19.79 -0.62 14.31
N TYR A 58 18.88 -0.24 13.43
CA TYR A 58 17.45 -0.25 13.74
C TYR A 58 16.91 -1.67 13.79
N VAL A 59 16.21 -1.99 14.87
CA VAL A 59 15.33 -3.16 14.95
C VAL A 59 14.02 -2.79 14.28
N ILE A 60 13.61 -3.59 13.29
CA ILE A 60 12.39 -3.37 12.51
C ILE A 60 11.39 -4.49 12.81
N LYS A 61 10.15 -4.13 13.15
CA LYS A 61 9.06 -5.09 13.39
C LYS A 61 7.80 -4.64 12.67
N GLN A 62 7.21 -5.52 11.88
CA GLN A 62 6.00 -5.23 11.12
C GLN A 62 4.81 -6.04 11.64
N ASN A 63 3.68 -5.37 11.84
CA ASN A 63 2.43 -5.99 12.27
C ASN A 63 1.23 -5.27 11.66
N TYR A 64 0.11 -5.97 11.49
CA TYR A 64 -1.16 -5.29 11.23
C TYR A 64 -1.72 -4.68 12.51
N ILE A 65 -2.39 -3.53 12.40
CA ILE A 65 -3.34 -3.12 13.45
C ILE A 65 -4.41 -4.22 13.51
N LYS A 66 -4.64 -4.75 14.72
CA LYS A 66 -5.54 -5.88 14.96
C LYS A 66 -6.88 -5.69 14.25
N ASN A 67 -7.31 -6.73 13.52
CA ASN A 67 -8.57 -6.78 12.77
C ASN A 67 -8.72 -5.70 11.69
N THR A 68 -7.61 -5.23 11.10
CA THR A 68 -7.65 -4.28 9.97
C THR A 68 -6.70 -4.68 8.84
N ASN A 69 -6.82 -4.02 7.68
CA ASN A 69 -5.81 -4.04 6.61
C ASN A 69 -4.89 -2.80 6.67
N ILE A 70 -4.55 -2.34 7.88
CA ILE A 70 -3.58 -1.26 8.11
C ILE A 70 -2.31 -1.86 8.67
N LEU A 71 -1.18 -1.53 8.05
CA LEU A 71 0.12 -2.09 8.39
C LEU A 71 0.93 -1.07 9.19
N ILE A 72 1.52 -1.51 10.30
CA ILE A 72 2.47 -0.72 11.08
C ILE A 72 3.84 -1.38 10.99
N THR A 73 4.85 -0.63 10.60
CA THR A 73 6.25 -1.02 10.73
C THR A 73 6.92 -0.14 11.76
N HIS A 74 7.33 -0.73 12.87
CA HIS A 74 8.00 -0.09 13.99
C HIS A 74 9.52 -0.12 13.79
N PHE A 75 10.16 1.02 14.03
CA PHE A 75 11.60 1.21 13.93
C PHE A 75 12.16 1.66 15.28
N GLN A 76 13.16 0.95 15.80
CA GLN A 76 13.79 1.28 17.08
C GLN A 76 15.32 1.18 17.03
N LYS A 77 15.99 2.26 17.44
CA LYS A 77 17.43 2.31 17.71
C LYS A 77 17.66 3.13 19.00
N GLY A 78 17.93 2.45 20.12
CA GLY A 78 18.11 3.13 21.40
C GLY A 78 16.89 3.97 21.79
N LYS A 79 17.07 5.31 21.88
CA LYS A 79 15.98 6.26 22.16
C LYS A 79 15.20 6.69 20.91
N ASP A 80 15.74 6.45 19.72
CA ASP A 80 15.14 6.87 18.45
C ASP A 80 14.11 5.83 18.02
N GLN A 81 12.85 6.25 18.01
CA GLN A 81 11.71 5.38 17.70
C GLN A 81 10.68 6.12 16.85
N PHE A 82 10.17 5.42 15.85
CA PHE A 82 9.07 5.89 15.02
C PHE A 82 8.32 4.71 14.39
N ASP A 83 7.07 4.95 14.01
CA ASP A 83 6.26 3.99 13.25
C ASP A 83 6.00 4.53 11.84
N ILE A 84 5.97 3.62 10.87
CA ILE A 84 5.33 3.87 9.57
C ILE A 84 4.00 3.14 9.56
N ILE A 85 2.91 3.90 9.40
CA ILE A 85 1.55 3.40 9.31
C ILE A 85 1.11 3.51 7.85
N ASP A 86 1.10 2.38 7.16
CA ASP A 86 0.76 2.27 5.74
C ASP A 86 -0.70 1.83 5.59
N PHE A 87 -1.48 2.59 4.82
CA PHE A 87 -2.87 2.25 4.50
C PHE A 87 -3.35 2.89 3.19
N MET A 88 -4.39 2.30 2.60
CA MET A 88 -5.13 2.90 1.49
C MET A 88 -6.51 3.34 2.01
N PRO A 89 -6.90 4.62 1.86
CA PRO A 89 -8.14 5.12 2.43
C PRO A 89 -9.36 4.34 1.97
N ARG A 90 -10.19 3.92 2.93
CA ARG A 90 -11.48 3.27 2.68
C ARG A 90 -12.48 3.55 3.81
N TYR A 91 -13.61 4.16 3.52
CA TYR A 91 -14.67 4.36 4.52
C TYR A 91 -16.01 4.70 3.87
N ASP A 92 -17.11 4.46 4.58
CA ASP A 92 -18.46 4.74 4.09
C ASP A 92 -18.71 6.26 4.03
N LEU A 93 -19.33 6.72 2.95
CA LEU A 93 -19.81 8.11 2.80
C LEU A 93 -21.32 8.24 3.09
N GLY A 94 -21.99 7.12 3.37
CA GLY A 94 -23.45 7.02 3.37
C GLY A 94 -24.01 6.61 2.00
N GLU A 95 -25.30 6.30 1.95
CA GLU A 95 -26.06 6.00 0.72
C GLU A 95 -25.41 4.90 -0.17
N HIS A 96 -24.88 3.85 0.45
CA HIS A 96 -24.20 2.74 -0.24
C HIS A 96 -22.97 3.13 -1.08
N SER A 97 -22.37 4.29 -0.83
CA SER A 97 -21.13 4.71 -1.47
C SER A 97 -19.95 4.61 -0.51
N ASN A 98 -18.85 3.98 -0.95
CA ASN A 98 -17.60 4.05 -0.20
C ASN A 98 -16.67 5.10 -0.81
N TYR A 99 -16.00 5.83 0.07
CA TYR A 99 -14.78 6.53 -0.28
C TYR A 99 -13.66 5.51 -0.44
N GLY A 100 -13.01 5.52 -1.59
CA GLY A 100 -11.87 4.68 -1.92
C GLY A 100 -11.09 5.31 -3.07
N PRO A 101 -10.33 6.38 -2.83
CA PRO A 101 -9.54 7.04 -3.86
C PRO A 101 -8.35 6.14 -4.25
N PRO A 102 -7.76 6.33 -5.44
CA PRO A 102 -6.53 5.64 -5.86
C PRO A 102 -5.30 6.23 -5.15
N ASP A 103 -5.32 6.17 -3.83
CA ASP A 103 -4.36 6.79 -2.93
C ASP A 103 -3.72 5.74 -2.01
N LEU A 104 -2.44 5.95 -1.73
CA LEU A 104 -1.72 5.26 -0.67
C LEU A 104 -1.15 6.31 0.28
N ILE A 105 -1.37 6.12 1.57
CA ILE A 105 -0.87 7.00 2.62
C ILE A 105 0.16 6.23 3.44
N ARG A 106 1.30 6.88 3.66
CA ARG A 106 2.29 6.49 4.67
C ARG A 106 2.30 7.57 5.74
N TYR A 107 1.82 7.26 6.93
CA TYR A 107 1.84 8.17 8.07
C TYR A 107 3.02 7.80 8.97
N ILE A 108 3.98 8.72 9.12
CA ILE A 108 5.17 8.54 9.94
C ILE A 108 4.88 9.13 11.30
N LYS A 109 4.74 8.28 12.31
CA LYS A 109 4.47 8.69 13.68
C LYS A 109 5.77 8.76 14.46
N HIS A 110 6.12 9.94 14.96
CA HIS A 110 7.25 10.11 15.87
C HIS A 110 6.88 9.56 17.25
N ILE A 111 7.77 8.75 17.84
CA ILE A 111 7.55 8.15 19.16
C ILE A 111 8.50 8.77 20.19
N SER A 112 9.80 8.73 19.91
CA SER A 112 10.82 9.28 20.81
C SER A 112 12.15 9.52 20.11
N GLY A 113 13.01 10.33 20.73
CA GLY A 113 14.35 10.61 20.22
C GLY A 113 14.35 11.51 18.98
N ARG A 114 15.38 11.38 18.14
CA ARG A 114 15.52 12.10 16.87
C ARG A 114 15.90 11.12 15.76
N PRO A 115 15.02 10.18 15.38
CA PRO A 115 15.32 9.20 14.36
C PRO A 115 15.68 9.88 13.03
N GLN A 116 16.60 9.26 12.32
CA GLN A 116 17.10 9.73 11.04
C GLN A 116 16.95 8.64 9.98
N PHE A 117 16.51 9.04 8.79
CA PHE A 117 16.34 8.15 7.66
C PHE A 117 16.48 8.93 6.35
N THR A 118 16.76 8.22 5.26
CA THR A 118 16.64 8.75 3.89
C THR A 118 15.44 8.12 3.21
N ILE A 119 15.00 8.74 2.11
CA ILE A 119 13.84 8.30 1.35
C ILE A 119 14.30 7.87 -0.04
N ASN A 120 13.98 6.64 -0.43
CA ASN A 120 14.14 6.20 -1.81
C ASN A 120 12.79 6.24 -2.52
N TYR A 121 12.45 7.38 -3.12
CA TYR A 121 11.27 7.53 -3.97
C TYR A 121 11.67 7.32 -5.44
N ASN A 122 11.37 6.15 -5.99
CA ASN A 122 11.75 5.78 -7.36
C ASN A 122 10.59 5.07 -8.08
N PRO A 123 9.49 5.77 -8.39
CA PRO A 123 8.40 5.19 -9.16
C PRO A 123 8.82 4.90 -10.59
N LYS A 124 8.32 3.79 -11.13
CA LYS A 124 8.59 3.30 -12.49
C LYS A 124 7.28 3.02 -13.20
N LEU A 125 6.69 4.10 -13.70
CA LEU A 125 5.41 4.07 -14.37
C LEU A 125 5.46 3.18 -15.63
N TRP A 126 4.31 2.63 -16.01
CA TRP A 126 4.16 1.80 -17.21
C TRP A 126 5.15 0.62 -17.27
N TYR A 127 5.28 -0.11 -16.14
CA TYR A 127 6.19 -1.26 -16.00
C TYR A 127 7.66 -0.95 -16.29
N ALA A 128 8.11 0.26 -15.96
CA ALA A 128 9.46 0.74 -16.26
C ALA A 128 9.85 0.68 -17.76
N LYS A 129 8.88 0.52 -18.66
CA LYS A 129 9.15 0.37 -20.10
C LYS A 129 9.76 1.64 -20.71
N HIS A 130 9.48 2.78 -20.10
CA HIS A 130 10.08 4.06 -20.42
C HIS A 130 10.53 4.78 -19.15
N GLU A 131 11.40 5.77 -19.33
CA GLU A 131 11.87 6.63 -18.26
C GLU A 131 10.71 7.38 -17.59
N THR A 132 10.71 7.38 -16.26
CA THR A 132 9.80 8.19 -15.44
C THR A 132 10.52 9.49 -15.08
N TYR A 133 9.92 10.62 -15.41
CA TYR A 133 10.47 11.94 -15.12
C TYR A 133 9.81 12.54 -13.88
N HIS A 134 10.56 13.31 -13.12
CA HIS A 134 10.07 14.05 -11.95
C HIS A 134 10.03 15.54 -12.21
N LYS A 135 8.99 16.21 -11.69
CA LYS A 135 8.91 17.67 -11.60
C LYS A 135 8.42 18.05 -10.21
N ILE A 136 9.24 18.80 -9.47
CA ILE A 136 8.80 19.43 -8.22
C ILE A 136 7.85 20.58 -8.57
N ASN A 137 6.69 20.59 -7.91
CA ASN A 137 5.77 21.71 -7.90
C ASN A 137 5.63 22.20 -6.45
N LYS A 138 4.93 23.32 -6.24
CA LYS A 138 4.81 23.96 -4.93
C LYS A 138 4.35 23.03 -3.79
N HIS A 139 3.53 22.03 -4.08
CA HIS A 139 2.91 21.17 -3.06
C HIS A 139 3.07 19.66 -3.30
N TYR A 140 3.69 19.27 -4.41
CA TYR A 140 3.84 17.85 -4.77
C TYR A 140 4.97 17.63 -5.78
N ILE A 141 5.52 16.43 -5.77
CA ILE A 141 6.33 15.91 -6.87
C ILE A 141 5.39 15.25 -7.87
N LYS A 142 5.47 15.67 -9.14
CA LYS A 142 4.79 15.00 -10.25
C LYS A 142 5.76 14.05 -10.93
N SER A 143 5.45 12.76 -10.91
CA SER A 143 6.16 11.74 -11.68
C SER A 143 5.33 11.39 -12.92
N PHE A 144 5.93 11.37 -14.12
CA PHE A 144 5.17 11.18 -15.37
C PHE A 144 5.99 10.57 -16.50
N THR A 145 5.31 9.99 -17.48
CA THR A 145 5.91 9.47 -18.72
C THR A 145 5.85 10.52 -19.84
N LYS A 146 6.88 10.54 -20.71
CA LYS A 146 6.90 11.35 -21.95
C LYS A 146 6.77 10.52 -23.23
N LYS A 147 6.98 9.21 -23.12
CA LYS A 147 6.86 8.23 -24.20
C LYS A 147 5.85 7.17 -23.78
N GLY A 148 5.18 6.55 -24.74
CA GLY A 148 4.11 5.59 -24.48
C GLY A 148 2.83 6.28 -23.97
N PRO A 149 1.92 5.53 -23.31
CA PRO A 149 0.76 6.10 -22.62
C PRO A 149 1.20 7.15 -21.61
N TYR A 150 0.44 8.24 -21.52
CA TYR A 150 0.67 9.26 -20.52
C TYR A 150 0.17 8.78 -19.15
N GLU A 151 1.12 8.52 -18.27
CA GLU A 151 0.87 8.17 -16.88
C GLU A 151 1.37 9.30 -15.98
N SER A 152 0.67 9.56 -14.88
CA SER A 152 1.10 10.54 -13.90
C SER A 152 0.81 10.10 -12.48
N LEU A 153 1.67 10.51 -11.56
CA LEU A 153 1.61 10.19 -10.14
C LEU A 153 2.02 11.41 -9.34
N TYR A 154 1.33 11.66 -8.25
CA TYR A 154 1.51 12.84 -7.41
C TYR A 154 1.92 12.39 -6.01
N LEU A 155 3.12 12.77 -5.58
CA LEU A 155 3.58 12.58 -4.21
C LEU A 155 3.43 13.92 -3.46
N TYR A 156 2.54 13.92 -2.47
CA TYR A 156 2.42 14.99 -1.47
C TYR A 156 3.13 14.57 -0.20
N SER A 157 3.73 15.53 0.49
CA SER A 157 4.55 15.29 1.66
C SER A 157 4.53 16.50 2.59
N SER A 158 4.67 16.26 3.89
CA SER A 158 5.02 17.31 4.87
C SER A 158 6.54 17.51 5.01
N ILE A 159 7.35 16.55 4.55
CA ILE A 159 8.81 16.68 4.35
C ILE A 159 9.08 17.44 3.04
N ASP A 160 10.17 18.21 3.00
CA ASP A 160 10.59 18.98 1.82
C ASP A 160 10.77 18.09 0.58
N LEU A 161 10.21 18.54 -0.54
CA LEU A 161 10.15 17.74 -1.77
C LEU A 161 11.51 17.61 -2.46
N THR A 162 12.40 18.56 -2.24
CA THR A 162 13.76 18.56 -2.78
C THR A 162 14.61 17.58 -2.00
N GLU A 163 14.52 17.59 -0.66
CA GLU A 163 15.20 16.63 0.22
C GLU A 163 14.84 15.18 -0.14
N ILE A 164 13.57 14.92 -0.47
CA ILE A 164 13.10 13.60 -0.93
C ILE A 164 13.80 13.15 -2.22
N LEU A 165 13.85 14.02 -3.25
CA LEU A 165 14.45 13.65 -4.55
C LEU A 165 15.97 13.56 -4.49
N ASN A 166 16.60 14.37 -3.64
CA ASN A 166 18.05 14.35 -3.41
C ASN A 166 18.49 13.23 -2.46
N LYS A 167 17.54 12.50 -1.83
CA LYS A 167 17.80 11.47 -0.83
C LYS A 167 18.58 11.97 0.37
N GLU A 168 18.25 13.18 0.82
CA GLU A 168 18.87 13.80 1.98
C GLU A 168 18.47 13.08 3.27
N ILE A 169 19.28 13.26 4.32
CA ILE A 169 18.99 12.69 5.64
C ILE A 169 17.91 13.54 6.30
N ILE A 170 16.75 12.93 6.51
CA ILE A 170 15.64 13.52 7.23
C ILE A 170 15.79 13.22 8.71
N THR A 171 15.66 14.24 9.56
CA THR A 171 15.57 14.07 11.02
C THR A 171 14.14 14.27 11.46
N LEU A 172 13.53 13.24 12.07
CA LEU A 172 12.14 13.28 12.50
C LEU A 172 12.04 13.79 13.94
N ASP A 173 11.31 14.88 14.14
CA ASP A 173 11.03 15.49 15.45
C ASP A 173 9.53 15.69 15.74
N HIS A 174 8.68 15.48 14.74
CA HIS A 174 7.22 15.42 14.83
C HIS A 174 6.69 14.49 13.73
N ASP A 175 5.41 14.17 13.80
CA ASP A 175 4.75 13.35 12.80
C ASP A 175 4.86 13.92 11.39
N GLN A 176 5.04 13.05 10.40
CA GLN A 176 5.14 13.38 8.99
C GLN A 176 4.23 12.47 8.16
N PHE A 177 4.00 12.83 6.89
CA PHE A 177 3.24 11.96 5.99
C PHE A 177 3.75 11.98 4.57
N PHE A 178 3.42 10.92 3.84
CA PHE A 178 3.41 10.85 2.40
C PHE A 178 2.02 10.46 1.92
N LEU A 179 1.48 11.18 0.95
CA LEU A 179 0.30 10.79 0.19
C LEU A 179 0.71 10.60 -1.27
N LEU A 180 0.67 9.35 -1.71
CA LEU A 180 0.84 8.98 -3.11
C LEU A 180 -0.54 8.87 -3.76
N SER A 181 -0.79 9.63 -4.82
CA SER A 181 -2.10 9.70 -5.47
C SER A 181 -1.96 9.62 -6.98
N TYR A 182 -2.85 8.85 -7.62
CA TYR A 182 -2.95 8.83 -9.08
C TYR A 182 -3.52 10.14 -9.65
N ASN A 183 -4.43 10.78 -8.90
CA ASN A 183 -5.06 12.04 -9.29
C ASN A 183 -4.44 13.22 -8.56
N GLN A 184 -4.32 14.37 -9.23
CA GLN A 184 -3.96 15.60 -8.54
C GLN A 184 -5.07 15.99 -7.54
N LYS A 185 -4.68 16.38 -6.32
CA LYS A 185 -5.62 16.84 -5.29
C LYS A 185 -5.95 18.31 -5.46
N ILE A 186 -7.24 18.62 -5.34
CA ILE A 186 -7.76 19.99 -5.25
C ILE A 186 -7.55 20.52 -3.83
N ILE A 187 -7.94 19.73 -2.84
CA ILE A 187 -7.71 20.02 -1.42
C ILE A 187 -6.36 19.44 -1.04
N LEU A 188 -5.43 20.30 -0.64
CA LEU A 188 -4.08 19.87 -0.28
C LEU A 188 -4.10 19.09 1.04
N PRO A 189 -3.44 17.92 1.10
CA PRO A 189 -3.37 17.12 2.31
C PRO A 189 -2.55 17.83 3.39
N ASN A 190 -2.94 17.62 4.65
CA ASN A 190 -2.16 17.97 5.83
C ASN A 190 -2.27 16.86 6.87
N LEU A 191 -1.44 16.92 7.93
CA LEU A 191 -1.41 15.90 8.98
C LEU A 191 -2.77 15.64 9.62
N THR A 192 -3.57 16.68 9.88
CA THR A 192 -4.92 16.54 10.45
C THR A 192 -5.84 15.72 9.53
N GLN A 193 -5.81 15.99 8.22
CA GLN A 193 -6.59 15.24 7.24
C GLN A 193 -6.09 13.80 7.06
N ILE A 194 -4.78 13.60 7.11
CA ILE A 194 -4.16 12.27 7.05
C ILE A 194 -4.58 11.43 8.26
N ASN A 195 -4.51 12.01 9.46
CA ASN A 195 -4.95 11.36 10.69
C ASN A 195 -6.46 11.03 10.66
N LEU A 196 -7.30 11.95 10.17
CA LEU A 196 -8.73 11.70 9.98
C LEU A 196 -8.99 10.53 9.03
N GLN A 197 -8.25 10.46 7.91
CA GLN A 197 -8.37 9.35 6.96
C GLN A 197 -7.90 8.03 7.57
N PHE A 198 -6.84 8.04 8.39
CA PHE A 198 -6.38 6.89 9.14
C PHE A 198 -7.47 6.35 10.07
N GLU A 199 -8.05 7.20 10.92
CA GLU A 199 -9.10 6.77 11.87
C GLU A 199 -10.36 6.28 11.16
N ARG A 200 -10.82 6.97 10.10
CA ARG A 200 -11.97 6.51 9.31
C ARG A 200 -11.73 5.15 8.66
N THR A 201 -10.52 4.95 8.12
CA THR A 201 -10.13 3.67 7.49
C THR A 201 -10.05 2.55 8.52
N LYS A 202 -9.53 2.85 9.70
CA LYS A 202 -9.49 1.91 10.82
C LYS A 202 -10.90 1.52 11.25
N VAL A 203 -11.80 2.49 11.45
CA VAL A 203 -13.22 2.23 11.79
C VAL A 203 -13.89 1.37 10.73
N TYR A 204 -13.67 1.64 9.44
CA TYR A 204 -14.21 0.82 8.35
C TYR A 204 -13.83 -0.66 8.50
N TRP A 205 -12.53 -0.95 8.65
CA TRP A 205 -12.07 -2.33 8.77
C TRP A 205 -12.51 -3.01 10.06
N LEU A 206 -12.58 -2.27 11.17
CA LEU A 206 -13.10 -2.79 12.43
C LEU A 206 -14.59 -3.11 12.33
N ASN A 207 -15.40 -2.25 11.73
CA ASN A 207 -16.82 -2.50 11.51
C ASN A 207 -17.02 -3.72 10.61
N TRP A 208 -16.29 -3.79 9.50
CA TRP A 208 -16.37 -4.93 8.59
C TRP A 208 -15.95 -6.23 9.28
N SER A 209 -14.81 -6.25 9.97
CA SER A 209 -14.33 -7.47 10.64
C SER A 209 -15.20 -7.90 11.81
N THR A 210 -15.85 -6.98 12.53
CA THR A 210 -16.75 -7.30 13.65
C THR A 210 -17.95 -8.14 13.22
N ASN A 211 -18.40 -7.98 11.97
CA ASN A 211 -19.47 -8.80 11.38
C ASN A 211 -18.99 -10.20 10.93
N THR A 212 -17.69 -10.49 11.04
CA THR A 212 -17.14 -11.81 10.70
C THR A 212 -17.50 -12.82 11.79
N THR A 213 -17.95 -13.99 11.36
CA THR A 213 -18.28 -15.11 12.25
C THR A 213 -17.07 -15.56 13.05
N LYS A 214 -17.26 -15.80 14.36
CA LYS A 214 -16.21 -16.30 15.25
C LYS A 214 -16.17 -17.82 15.24
N PHE A 215 -14.97 -18.37 15.14
CA PHE A 215 -14.74 -19.81 15.13
C PHE A 215 -13.95 -20.24 16.37
N PRO A 216 -14.18 -21.45 16.91
CA PRO A 216 -13.49 -21.92 18.12
C PRO A 216 -12.02 -22.30 17.88
N LYS A 217 -11.62 -22.54 16.63
CA LYS A 217 -10.25 -22.88 16.23
C LYS A 217 -9.81 -21.99 15.08
N TYR A 218 -8.52 -21.64 15.06
CA TYR A 218 -7.86 -20.85 14.01
C TYR A 218 -8.52 -19.49 13.73
N ASN A 219 -9.14 -18.88 14.75
CA ASN A 219 -9.94 -17.68 14.56
C ASN A 219 -9.10 -16.49 14.05
N GLU A 220 -7.88 -16.31 14.56
CA GLU A 220 -7.02 -15.20 14.14
C GLU A 220 -6.60 -15.35 12.67
N GLU A 221 -6.28 -16.58 12.23
CA GLU A 221 -5.96 -16.91 10.85
C GLU A 221 -7.17 -16.70 9.92
N ILE A 222 -8.36 -17.15 10.35
CA ILE A 222 -9.61 -16.96 9.59
C ILE A 222 -9.92 -15.47 9.43
N TYR A 223 -9.82 -14.68 10.49
CA TYR A 223 -10.04 -13.23 10.44
C TYR A 223 -9.06 -12.54 9.50
N ARG A 224 -7.77 -12.91 9.59
CA ARG A 224 -6.73 -12.34 8.73
C ARG A 224 -6.99 -12.66 7.25
N SER A 225 -7.33 -13.91 6.95
CA SER A 225 -7.66 -14.35 5.59
C SER A 225 -8.93 -13.67 5.07
N ALA A 226 -9.99 -13.57 5.87
CA ALA A 226 -11.23 -12.89 5.49
C ALA A 226 -10.99 -11.42 5.10
N LEU A 227 -10.18 -10.70 5.87
CA LEU A 227 -9.79 -9.33 5.55
C LEU A 227 -9.01 -9.20 4.24
N VAL A 228 -8.13 -10.16 3.92
CA VAL A 228 -7.42 -10.20 2.64
C VAL A 228 -8.39 -10.48 1.50
N LEU A 229 -9.27 -11.47 1.62
CA LEU A 229 -10.29 -11.77 0.59
C LEU A 229 -11.21 -10.56 0.33
N LYS A 230 -11.60 -9.85 1.39
CA LYS A 230 -12.36 -8.59 1.24
C LYS A 230 -11.56 -7.54 0.47
N LEU A 231 -10.29 -7.35 0.82
CA LEU A 231 -9.41 -6.39 0.15
C LEU A 231 -9.25 -6.68 -1.34
N LEU A 232 -9.20 -7.96 -1.72
CA LEU A 232 -9.11 -8.43 -3.12
C LEU A 232 -10.44 -8.40 -3.88
N THR A 233 -11.55 -8.06 -3.21
CA THR A 233 -12.84 -7.88 -3.86
C THR A 233 -12.90 -6.52 -4.53
N TYR A 234 -12.89 -6.48 -5.87
CA TYR A 234 -12.94 -5.24 -6.63
C TYR A 234 -14.30 -4.54 -6.46
N GLU A 235 -14.30 -3.38 -5.82
CA GLU A 235 -15.49 -2.67 -5.37
C GLU A 235 -16.50 -2.40 -6.50
N LYS A 236 -16.03 -2.03 -7.69
CA LYS A 236 -16.91 -1.58 -8.78
C LYS A 236 -17.81 -2.70 -9.31
N THR A 237 -17.34 -3.94 -9.30
CA THR A 237 -18.04 -5.07 -9.96
C THR A 237 -18.26 -6.27 -9.03
N GLY A 238 -17.66 -6.27 -7.84
CA GLY A 238 -17.60 -7.44 -6.96
C GLY A 238 -16.62 -8.53 -7.45
N ALA A 239 -15.89 -8.29 -8.54
CA ALA A 239 -14.96 -9.26 -9.09
C ALA A 239 -13.81 -9.53 -8.10
N LEU A 240 -13.47 -10.80 -7.90
CA LEU A 240 -12.42 -11.22 -7.00
C LEU A 240 -11.15 -11.51 -7.79
N ILE A 241 -10.08 -10.76 -7.51
CA ILE A 241 -8.78 -11.02 -8.14
C ILE A 241 -8.10 -12.19 -7.44
N ALA A 242 -7.33 -12.98 -8.19
CA ALA A 242 -6.63 -14.14 -7.61
C ALA A 242 -5.44 -13.71 -6.72
N ALA A 243 -4.72 -12.66 -7.09
CA ALA A 243 -3.66 -12.04 -6.29
C ALA A 243 -3.43 -10.58 -6.67
N VAL A 244 -2.70 -9.85 -5.82
CA VAL A 244 -2.31 -8.44 -6.08
C VAL A 244 -1.27 -8.35 -7.21
N THR A 245 -0.49 -9.40 -7.43
CA THR A 245 0.63 -9.43 -8.37
C THR A 245 0.24 -9.96 -9.74
N THR A 246 0.96 -9.51 -10.76
CA THR A 246 0.95 -10.10 -12.11
C THR A 246 2.31 -10.73 -12.37
N SER A 247 2.39 -11.66 -13.32
CA SER A 247 3.65 -12.06 -13.93
C SER A 247 4.75 -12.52 -12.96
N LEU A 248 4.36 -13.03 -11.79
CA LEU A 248 5.21 -13.82 -10.92
C LEU A 248 4.95 -15.29 -11.24
N PRO A 249 5.96 -16.06 -11.69
CA PRO A 249 5.74 -17.45 -12.04
C PRO A 249 5.52 -18.27 -10.78
N GLU A 250 4.64 -19.28 -10.86
CA GLU A 250 4.44 -20.25 -9.77
C GLU A 250 5.76 -20.95 -9.38
N THR A 251 6.68 -21.09 -10.35
CA THR A 251 8.02 -21.66 -10.17
C THR A 251 8.99 -20.92 -11.10
N ILE A 252 10.15 -20.52 -10.57
CA ILE A 252 11.16 -19.78 -11.33
C ILE A 252 11.61 -20.62 -12.55
N GLY A 253 11.51 -20.04 -13.75
CA GLY A 253 11.89 -20.70 -15.00
C GLY A 253 10.76 -21.44 -15.72
N GLU A 254 9.58 -21.56 -15.10
CA GLU A 254 8.41 -22.19 -15.71
C GLU A 254 7.57 -21.22 -16.56
N SER A 255 6.71 -21.79 -17.40
CA SER A 255 5.85 -21.04 -18.34
C SER A 255 4.55 -20.49 -17.74
N ARG A 256 4.20 -20.90 -16.52
CA ARG A 256 2.97 -20.46 -15.83
C ARG A 256 3.16 -19.09 -15.21
N ASN A 257 3.09 -18.08 -16.06
CA ASN A 257 3.31 -16.69 -15.70
C ASN A 257 2.09 -15.82 -16.03
N TRP A 258 1.01 -16.02 -15.27
CA TRP A 258 -0.28 -15.36 -15.53
C TRP A 258 -0.40 -14.01 -14.82
N ASP A 259 -1.33 -13.19 -15.31
CA ASP A 259 -1.77 -12.01 -14.59
C ASP A 259 -2.86 -12.38 -13.58
N TYR A 260 -2.48 -12.58 -12.32
CA TYR A 260 -3.39 -12.97 -11.24
C TYR A 260 -4.25 -11.80 -10.73
N ARG A 261 -4.09 -10.59 -11.27
CA ARG A 261 -4.92 -9.42 -10.92
C ARG A 261 -6.27 -9.43 -11.60
N PHE A 262 -6.54 -10.42 -12.44
CA PHE A 262 -7.84 -10.65 -13.06
C PHE A 262 -8.67 -11.66 -12.27
N CYS A 263 -9.98 -11.62 -12.52
CA CYS A 263 -10.92 -12.54 -11.90
C CYS A 263 -10.96 -13.87 -12.66
N TRP A 264 -10.78 -14.96 -11.93
CA TRP A 264 -10.91 -16.32 -12.44
C TRP A 264 -12.15 -16.94 -11.82
N LEU A 265 -13.04 -17.53 -12.64
CA LEU A 265 -14.36 -17.99 -12.20
C LEU A 265 -14.29 -18.98 -11.02
N ARG A 266 -13.29 -19.87 -11.04
CA ARG A 266 -13.03 -20.86 -9.98
C ARG A 266 -12.66 -20.16 -8.66
N ASP A 267 -11.69 -19.25 -8.70
CA ASP A 267 -11.17 -18.54 -7.53
C ASP A 267 -12.25 -17.63 -6.92
N ALA A 268 -13.05 -16.99 -7.77
CA ALA A 268 -14.19 -16.18 -7.36
C ALA A 268 -15.29 -17.02 -6.68
N SER A 269 -15.67 -18.17 -7.25
CA SER A 269 -16.73 -19.01 -6.65
C SER A 269 -16.34 -19.57 -5.29
N MET A 270 -15.08 -20.01 -5.12
CA MET A 270 -14.55 -20.46 -3.84
C MET A 270 -14.52 -19.32 -2.81
N THR A 271 -14.05 -18.14 -3.21
CA THR A 271 -13.95 -17.01 -2.29
C THR A 271 -15.31 -16.47 -1.86
N VAL A 272 -16.30 -16.40 -2.76
CA VAL A 272 -17.68 -16.04 -2.42
C VAL A 272 -18.26 -17.04 -1.41
N SER A 273 -18.06 -18.34 -1.63
CA SER A 273 -18.51 -19.38 -0.68
C SER A 273 -17.89 -19.20 0.71
N VAL A 274 -16.59 -18.89 0.78
CA VAL A 274 -15.90 -18.59 2.04
C VAL A 274 -16.47 -17.33 2.70
N LEU A 275 -16.64 -16.23 1.95
CA LEU A 275 -17.18 -14.97 2.48
C LEU A 275 -18.59 -15.16 3.06
N VAL A 276 -19.48 -15.87 2.37
CA VAL A 276 -20.80 -16.23 2.89
C VAL A 276 -20.68 -17.05 4.18
N THR A 277 -19.80 -18.06 4.21
CA THR A 277 -19.57 -18.92 5.39
C THR A 277 -19.08 -18.13 6.60
N VAL A 278 -18.27 -17.09 6.38
CA VAL A 278 -17.77 -16.24 7.46
C VAL A 278 -18.70 -15.05 7.78
N GLY A 279 -19.91 -15.00 7.22
CA GLY A 279 -20.96 -14.03 7.58
C GLY A 279 -21.06 -12.79 6.68
N HIS A 280 -20.46 -12.82 5.48
CA HIS A 280 -20.43 -11.71 4.51
C HIS A 280 -21.18 -12.04 3.20
N GLY A 281 -22.35 -12.68 3.31
CA GLY A 281 -23.23 -13.03 2.19
C GLY A 281 -24.36 -12.04 1.94
#